data_AF-A0A8S1H5X0-F1
#
_entry.id   AF-A0A8S1H5X0-F1
#
_cell.length_a   1.000
_cell.length_b   1.000
_cell.length_c   1.000
_cell.angle_alpha   90.00
_cell.angle_beta   90.00
_cell.angle_gamma   90.00
#
_symmetry.space_group_name_H-M   'P 1'
#
loop_
_entity.id
_entity.type
_entity.pdbx_description
1 polymer ?
#
loop_
_entity_poly.entity_id
_entity_poly.type
_entity_poly.pdbx_seq_one_letter_code
_entity_poly.pdbx_strand_id
1 'polypeptide(L)'
;MFWLFMVCRGIVGVGEATYSNVSPSMITDMFTGQTRARMYMFFYMAVPIGSGLGFVVGSSMSSLLGSWQWGVRSTAVVGIIGLVLLVIFLEEPKGVQNEAKAEETRITASTSFLTDLKDIFSNKTYLNVTIGYTALVFCVGTMAWWIPTVAEHGIAAKDGLNSTDQLDDKTRDRFQIIY
;
A
#
# COMPACT_ATOMS: atom_id res chain seq x y z
N MET A 1 -15.57 -18.07 14.40
CA MET A 1 -15.55 -16.90 13.49
C MET A 1 -14.17 -16.23 13.40
N PHE A 2 -13.42 -16.07 14.51
CA PHE A 2 -12.08 -15.43 14.51
C PHE A 2 -11.04 -16.06 13.57
N TRP A 3 -10.87 -17.38 13.61
CA TRP A 3 -9.90 -18.08 12.75
C TRP A 3 -10.18 -17.91 11.26
N LEU A 4 -11.46 -17.95 10.86
CA LEU A 4 -11.87 -17.72 9.47
C LEU A 4 -11.50 -16.30 9.02
N PHE A 5 -11.79 -15.30 9.85
CA PHE A 5 -11.39 -13.92 9.58
C PHE A 5 -9.87 -13.77 9.46
N MET A 6 -9.09 -14.41 10.35
CA MET A 6 -7.63 -14.40 10.29
C MET A 6 -7.10 -15.01 8.99
N VAL A 7 -7.62 -16.17 8.58
CA VAL A 7 -7.21 -16.83 7.32
C VAL A 7 -7.56 -15.96 6.12
N CYS A 8 -8.78 -15.41 6.04
CA CYS A 8 -9.16 -14.50 4.96
C CYS A 8 -8.25 -13.26 4.93
N ARG A 9 -7.92 -12.67 6.08
CA ARG A 9 -7.01 -11.52 6.18
C ARG A 9 -5.60 -11.88 5.75
N GLY A 10 -5.14 -13.08 6.08
CA GLY A 10 -3.85 -13.63 5.64
C GLY A 10 -3.78 -13.80 4.13
N ILE A 11 -4.80 -14.37 3.50
CA ILE A 11 -4.88 -14.54 2.04
C ILE A 11 -4.83 -13.18 1.33
N VAL A 12 -5.58 -12.19 1.83
CA VAL A 12 -5.54 -10.83 1.29
C VAL A 12 -4.14 -10.22 1.42
N GLY A 13 -3.50 -10.39 2.58
CA GLY A 13 -2.13 -9.90 2.80
C GLY A 13 -1.11 -10.53 1.86
N VAL A 14 -1.22 -11.83 1.56
CA VAL A 14 -0.39 -12.51 0.55
C VAL A 14 -0.59 -11.86 -0.81
N GLY A 15 -1.84 -11.62 -1.22
CA GLY A 15 -2.15 -10.97 -2.50
C GLY A 15 -1.58 -9.56 -2.62
N GLU A 16 -1.74 -8.73 -1.58
CA GLU A 16 -1.20 -7.35 -1.55
C GLU A 16 0.33 -7.34 -1.69
N ALA A 17 1.02 -8.26 -0.99
CA ALA A 17 2.48 -8.37 -1.04
C ALA A 17 2.99 -8.87 -2.41
N THR A 18 2.26 -9.77 -3.07
CA THR A 18 2.64 -10.24 -4.41
C THR A 18 2.54 -9.10 -5.43
N TYR A 19 1.42 -8.38 -5.44
CA TYR A 19 1.21 -7.26 -6.36
C TYR A 19 2.29 -6.17 -6.23
N SER A 20 2.66 -5.77 -5.01
CA SER A 20 3.66 -4.71 -4.80
C SER A 20 5.06 -5.07 -5.33
N ASN A 21 5.38 -6.36 -5.42
CA ASN A 21 6.67 -6.82 -5.95
C ASN A 21 6.63 -7.09 -7.46
N VAL A 22 5.54 -7.65 -7.98
CA VAL A 22 5.43 -8.04 -9.40
C VAL A 22 5.15 -6.86 -10.32
N SER A 23 4.38 -5.86 -9.86
CA SER A 23 3.99 -4.74 -10.73
C SER A 23 5.17 -3.86 -11.18
N PRO A 24 6.12 -3.47 -10.30
CA PRO A 24 7.30 -2.71 -10.73
C PRO A 24 8.16 -3.44 -11.75
N SER A 25 8.41 -4.74 -11.55
CA SER A 25 9.16 -5.57 -12.51
C SER A 25 8.44 -5.68 -13.85
N MET A 26 7.12 -5.89 -13.84
CA MET A 26 6.36 -5.95 -15.09
C MET A 26 6.42 -4.64 -15.88
N ILE A 27 6.38 -3.49 -15.19
CA ILE A 27 6.54 -2.17 -15.82
C ILE A 27 7.96 -1.99 -16.38
N THR A 28 8.99 -2.45 -15.69
CA THR A 28 10.37 -2.34 -16.21
C THR A 28 10.61 -3.18 -17.44
N ASP A 29 9.91 -4.32 -17.55
CA ASP A 29 10.04 -5.22 -18.69
C ASP A 29 9.27 -4.70 -19.91
N MET A 30 8.18 -3.96 -19.70
CA MET A 30 7.35 -3.42 -20.79
C MET A 30 7.84 -2.09 -21.36
N PHE A 31 8.55 -1.28 -20.58
CA PHE A 31 8.88 0.10 -20.96
C PHE A 31 10.36 0.41 -20.75
N THR A 32 11.00 0.96 -21.79
CA THR A 32 12.41 1.38 -21.75
C THR A 32 12.55 2.91 -21.66
N GLY A 33 13.68 3.37 -21.11
CA GLY A 33 14.06 4.78 -21.07
C GLY A 33 13.12 5.69 -20.26
N GLN A 34 12.87 6.91 -20.78
CA GLN A 34 12.09 7.96 -20.09
C GLN A 34 10.61 7.58 -19.88
N THR A 35 10.07 6.70 -20.72
CA THR A 35 8.67 6.23 -20.62
C THR A 35 8.46 5.41 -19.35
N ARG A 36 9.47 4.68 -18.88
CA ARG A 36 9.44 3.89 -17.64
C ARG A 36 9.15 4.77 -16.42
N ALA A 37 9.83 5.92 -16.31
CA ALA A 37 9.61 6.86 -15.21
C ALA A 37 8.20 7.44 -15.21
N ARG A 38 7.64 7.74 -16.39
CA ARG A 38 6.24 8.21 -16.52
C ARG A 38 5.24 7.14 -16.09
N MET A 39 5.45 5.88 -16.50
CA MET A 39 4.57 4.78 -16.08
C MET A 39 4.65 4.52 -14.58
N TYR A 40 5.84 4.64 -13.97
CA TYR A 40 5.95 4.61 -12.51
C TYR A 40 5.17 5.73 -11.82
N MET A 41 5.22 6.96 -12.34
CA MET A 41 4.43 8.06 -11.77
C MET A 41 2.93 7.78 -11.84
N PHE A 42 2.42 7.28 -12.96
CA PHE A 42 1.01 6.89 -13.07
C PHE A 42 0.64 5.75 -12.11
N PHE A 43 1.51 4.74 -11.98
CA PHE A 43 1.31 3.63 -11.06
C PHE A 43 1.24 4.09 -9.60
N TYR A 44 2.20 4.92 -9.15
CA TYR A 44 2.19 5.43 -7.78
C TYR A 44 1.09 6.47 -7.52
N MET A 45 0.57 7.15 -8.54
CA MET A 45 -0.62 8.01 -8.42
C MET A 45 -1.90 7.22 -8.13
N ALA A 46 -1.96 5.94 -8.53
CA ALA A 46 -3.12 5.10 -8.24
C ALA A 46 -3.32 4.88 -6.73
N VAL A 47 -2.25 4.89 -5.93
CA VAL A 47 -2.32 4.69 -4.47
C VAL A 47 -3.16 5.77 -3.77
N PRO A 48 -2.84 7.08 -3.84
CA PRO A 48 -3.65 8.11 -3.18
C PRO A 48 -5.07 8.21 -3.75
N ILE A 49 -5.26 8.00 -5.06
CA ILE A 49 -6.59 8.02 -5.68
C ILE A 49 -7.45 6.84 -5.16
N GLY A 50 -6.86 5.64 -5.12
CA GLY A 50 -7.53 4.44 -4.63
C GLY A 50 -7.89 4.55 -3.15
N SER A 51 -6.98 5.05 -2.32
CA SER A 51 -7.25 5.29 -0.89
C SER A 51 -8.41 6.27 -0.69
N GLY A 52 -8.42 7.40 -1.42
CA GLY A 52 -9.49 8.38 -1.34
C GLY A 52 -10.86 7.81 -1.75
N LEU A 53 -10.92 7.10 -2.88
CA LEU A 53 -12.14 6.42 -3.33
C LEU A 53 -12.59 5.35 -2.34
N GLY A 54 -11.65 4.60 -1.74
CA GLY A 54 -11.92 3.58 -0.74
C GLY A 54 -12.63 4.15 0.49
N PHE A 55 -12.17 5.29 1.01
CA PHE A 55 -12.84 5.97 2.13
C PHE A 55 -14.26 6.42 1.78
N VAL A 56 -14.46 6.99 0.59
CA VAL A 56 -15.79 7.47 0.15
C VAL A 56 -16.76 6.30 -0.03
N VAL A 57 -16.33 5.23 -0.71
CA VAL A 57 -17.18 4.05 -0.93
C VAL A 57 -17.45 3.33 0.38
N GLY A 58 -16.42 3.14 1.22
CA GLY A 58 -16.55 2.47 2.52
C GLY A 58 -17.50 3.21 3.47
N SER A 59 -17.36 4.54 3.60
CA SER A 59 -18.23 5.37 4.45
C SER A 59 -19.67 5.45 3.93
N SER A 60 -19.86 5.58 2.61
CA SER A 60 -21.19 5.58 1.99
C SER A 60 -21.90 4.23 2.16
N MET A 61 -21.18 3.11 1.99
CA MET A 61 -21.76 1.78 2.12
C MET A 61 -22.10 1.44 3.58
N SER A 62 -21.26 1.87 4.53
CA SER A 62 -21.51 1.69 5.97
C SER A 62 -22.72 2.50 6.44
N SER A 63 -22.87 3.75 5.97
CA SER A 63 -24.01 4.61 6.34
C SER A 63 -25.35 4.15 5.73
N LEU A 64 -25.34 3.63 4.49
CA LEU A 64 -26.56 3.15 3.82
C LEU A 64 -27.08 1.82 4.37
N LEU A 65 -26.19 0.89 4.72
CA LEU A 65 -26.55 -0.48 5.15
C LEU A 65 -26.45 -0.68 6.66
N GLY A 66 -26.16 0.39 7.41
CA GLY A 66 -26.13 0.44 8.88
C GLY A 66 -25.14 -0.52 9.53
N SER A 67 -24.21 -1.10 8.77
CA SER A 67 -23.32 -2.15 9.24
C SER A 67 -21.98 -2.14 8.50
N TRP A 68 -20.90 -2.10 9.28
CA TRP A 68 -19.51 -1.93 8.80
C TRP A 68 -19.03 -3.07 7.89
N GLN A 69 -19.63 -4.27 8.04
CA GLN A 69 -19.28 -5.46 7.27
C GLN A 69 -19.52 -5.26 5.77
N TRP A 70 -20.48 -4.42 5.38
CA TRP A 70 -20.75 -4.13 3.97
C TRP A 70 -19.68 -3.27 3.31
N GLY A 71 -18.99 -2.42 4.08
CA GLY A 71 -17.80 -1.72 3.58
C GLY A 71 -16.72 -2.73 3.16
N VAL A 72 -16.43 -3.71 4.03
CA VAL A 72 -15.43 -4.77 3.75
C VAL A 72 -15.87 -5.69 2.62
N ARG A 73 -17.18 -5.96 2.47
CA ARG A 73 -17.68 -6.79 1.36
C ARG A 73 -17.61 -6.05 0.03
N SER A 74 -17.86 -4.75 0.01
CA SER A 74 -17.79 -3.95 -1.22
C SER A 74 -16.39 -3.92 -1.84
N THR A 75 -15.33 -3.88 -1.01
CA THR A 75 -13.95 -3.91 -1.50
C THR A 75 -13.61 -5.24 -2.16
N ALA A 76 -14.10 -6.36 -1.63
CA ALA A 76 -13.94 -7.67 -2.26
C ALA A 76 -14.61 -7.73 -3.64
N VAL A 77 -15.80 -7.15 -3.80
CA VAL A 77 -16.50 -7.08 -5.09
C VAL A 77 -15.71 -6.25 -6.10
N VAL A 78 -15.22 -5.06 -5.68
CA VAL A 78 -14.38 -4.21 -6.53
C VAL A 78 -13.09 -4.93 -6.93
N GLY A 79 -12.46 -5.67 -6.02
CA GLY A 79 -11.29 -6.49 -6.30
C GLY A 79 -11.54 -7.58 -7.36
N ILE A 80 -12.69 -8.26 -7.30
CA ILE A 80 -13.08 -9.26 -8.31
C ILE A 80 -13.29 -8.60 -9.68
N ILE A 81 -13.95 -7.44 -9.73
CA ILE A 81 -14.11 -6.68 -10.97
C ILE A 81 -12.74 -6.30 -11.55
N GLY A 82 -11.83 -5.81 -10.70
CA GLY A 82 -10.46 -5.49 -11.09
C GLY A 82 -9.71 -6.71 -11.65
N LEU A 83 -9.86 -7.88 -11.03
CA LEU A 83 -9.27 -9.13 -11.53
C LEU A 83 -9.81 -9.51 -12.91
N VAL A 84 -11.13 -9.43 -13.10
CA VAL A 84 -11.75 -9.73 -14.40
C VAL A 84 -11.25 -8.78 -15.47
N LEU A 85 -11.16 -7.48 -15.17
CA LEU A 85 -10.60 -6.49 -16.08
C LEU A 85 -9.13 -6.78 -16.39
N LEU A 86 -8.33 -7.14 -15.40
CA LEU A 86 -6.93 -7.51 -15.61
C LEU A 86 -6.82 -8.72 -16.54
N VAL A 87 -7.61 -9.78 -16.33
CA VAL A 87 -7.58 -10.96 -17.21
C VAL A 87 -7.99 -10.64 -18.67
N ILE A 88 -8.91 -9.70 -18.87
CA ILE A 88 -9.38 -9.31 -20.20
C ILE A 88 -8.41 -8.36 -20.91
N PHE A 89 -7.82 -7.40 -20.19
CA PHE A 89 -7.02 -6.32 -20.77
C PHE A 89 -5.51 -6.54 -20.68
N LEU A 90 -5.03 -7.40 -19.78
CA LEU A 90 -3.61 -7.69 -19.65
C LEU A 90 -3.21 -8.68 -20.75
N GLU A 91 -2.80 -8.14 -21.88
CA GLU A 91 -2.15 -8.92 -22.93
C GLU A 91 -0.64 -8.93 -22.66
N GLU A 92 -0.08 -10.11 -22.36
CA GLU A 92 1.34 -10.26 -22.09
C GLU A 92 2.16 -9.90 -23.34
N PRO A 93 3.07 -8.89 -23.26
CA PRO A 93 3.93 -8.57 -24.39
C PRO A 93 4.98 -9.66 -24.57
N LYS A 94 4.75 -10.50 -25.58
CA LYS A 94 5.63 -11.61 -26.00
C LYS A 94 7.04 -11.15 -26.43
N GLY A 95 7.27 -9.85 -26.60
CA GLY A 95 8.46 -9.30 -27.27
C GLY A 95 9.69 -9.12 -26.37
N VAL A 96 9.54 -8.66 -25.12
CA VAL A 96 10.69 -8.27 -24.26
C VAL A 96 11.19 -9.41 -23.37
N GLN A 97 10.37 -10.45 -23.18
CA GLN A 97 10.76 -11.65 -22.43
C GLN A 97 12.02 -12.33 -23.01
N ASN A 98 12.27 -12.24 -24.33
CA ASN A 98 13.43 -12.90 -24.93
C ASN A 98 14.75 -12.17 -24.67
N GLU A 99 14.71 -10.84 -24.49
CA GLU A 99 15.91 -10.04 -24.19
C GLU A 99 16.21 -10.01 -22.69
N ALA A 100 15.16 -9.87 -21.86
CA ALA A 100 15.29 -9.95 -20.40
C ALA A 100 15.72 -11.35 -19.93
N LYS A 101 15.19 -12.42 -20.53
CA LYS A 101 15.61 -13.81 -20.21
C LYS A 101 17.04 -14.10 -20.69
N ALA A 102 17.51 -13.44 -21.75
CA ALA A 102 18.91 -13.52 -22.19
C ALA A 102 19.86 -12.75 -21.26
N GLU A 103 19.41 -11.65 -20.65
CA GLU A 103 20.17 -10.88 -19.65
C GLU A 103 20.14 -11.54 -18.26
N GLU A 104 18.99 -12.10 -17.85
CA GLU A 104 18.82 -12.94 -16.66
C GLU A 104 19.71 -14.19 -16.75
N THR A 105 19.82 -14.82 -17.93
CA THR A 105 20.75 -15.93 -18.16
C THR A 105 22.23 -15.52 -18.00
N ARG A 106 22.58 -14.24 -18.24
CA ARG A 106 23.94 -13.72 -17.99
C ARG A 106 24.20 -13.40 -16.53
N ILE A 107 23.17 -12.99 -15.78
CA ILE A 107 23.26 -12.73 -14.33
C ILE A 107 23.21 -14.06 -13.54
N THR A 108 22.62 -15.11 -14.08
CA THR A 108 22.57 -16.47 -13.49
C THR A 108 23.90 -17.23 -13.64
N ALA A 109 25.04 -16.55 -13.66
CA ALA A 109 26.35 -17.17 -13.47
C ALA A 109 26.58 -17.44 -11.96
N SER A 110 25.72 -18.28 -11.36
CA SER A 110 25.82 -18.88 -10.02
C SER A 110 26.82 -18.21 -9.04
N THR A 111 26.57 -16.96 -8.64
CA THR A 111 27.18 -16.42 -7.43
C THR A 111 26.45 -16.98 -6.21
N SER A 112 27.21 -17.24 -5.13
CA SER A 112 26.63 -17.72 -3.89
C SER A 112 25.73 -16.63 -3.28
N PHE A 113 24.52 -16.99 -2.85
CA PHE A 113 23.56 -16.08 -2.21
C PHE A 113 24.18 -15.25 -1.07
N LEU A 114 25.13 -15.84 -0.34
CA LEU A 114 25.86 -15.15 0.74
C LEU A 114 26.83 -14.08 0.22
N THR A 115 27.40 -14.29 -0.96
CA THR A 115 28.26 -13.31 -1.64
C THR A 115 27.42 -12.14 -2.13
N ASP A 116 26.27 -12.40 -2.75
CA ASP A 116 25.38 -11.35 -3.23
C ASP A 116 24.81 -10.52 -2.06
N LEU A 117 24.41 -11.17 -0.96
CA LEU A 117 24.02 -10.47 0.26
C LEU A 117 25.16 -9.58 0.78
N LYS A 118 26.38 -10.12 0.85
CA LYS A 118 27.54 -9.34 1.31
C LYS A 118 27.80 -8.14 0.42
N ASP A 119 27.66 -8.27 -0.89
CA ASP A 119 27.86 -7.18 -1.85
C ASP A 119 26.78 -6.10 -1.73
N ILE A 120 25.52 -6.49 -1.53
CA ILE A 120 24.41 -5.56 -1.26
C ILE A 120 24.67 -4.78 0.03
N PHE A 121 25.05 -5.47 1.11
CA PHE A 121 25.36 -4.83 2.40
C PHE A 121 26.66 -4.01 2.36
N SER A 122 27.58 -4.29 1.44
CA SER A 122 28.79 -3.49 1.28
C SER A 122 28.56 -2.19 0.50
N ASN A 123 27.43 -2.06 -0.19
CA ASN A 123 27.08 -0.86 -0.94
C ASN A 123 26.49 0.22 -0.01
N LYS A 124 27.30 1.24 0.28
CA LYS A 124 26.90 2.38 1.15
C LYS A 124 25.69 3.15 0.62
N THR A 125 25.53 3.26 -0.70
CA THR A 125 24.38 3.95 -1.29
C THR A 125 23.10 3.16 -1.02
N TYR A 126 23.14 1.83 -1.21
CA TYR A 126 22.01 0.95 -0.90
C TYR A 126 21.63 1.02 0.57
N LEU A 127 22.61 0.94 1.47
CA LEU A 127 22.39 1.07 2.91
C LEU A 127 21.78 2.42 3.30
N ASN A 128 22.35 3.53 2.82
CA ASN A 128 21.86 4.87 3.15
C ASN A 128 20.44 5.11 2.65
N VAL A 129 20.12 4.65 1.43
CA VAL A 129 18.76 4.74 0.86
C VAL A 129 17.78 3.88 1.67
N THR A 130 18.17 2.66 2.03
CA THR A 130 17.30 1.75 2.79
C THR A 130 17.01 2.28 4.20
N ILE A 131 18.03 2.80 4.89
CA ILE A 131 17.86 3.42 6.21
C ILE A 131 17.01 4.68 6.10
N GLY A 132 17.28 5.54 5.12
CA GLY A 132 16.49 6.75 4.87
C GLY A 132 15.02 6.44 4.58
N TYR A 133 14.75 5.43 3.74
CA TYR A 133 13.40 4.98 3.44
C TYR A 133 12.71 4.37 4.67
N THR A 134 13.44 3.58 5.47
CA THR A 134 12.91 3.01 6.72
C THR A 134 12.53 4.11 7.71
N ALA A 135 13.39 5.13 7.88
CA ALA A 135 13.11 6.28 8.72
C ALA A 135 11.91 7.09 8.21
N LEU A 136 11.79 7.26 6.89
CA LEU A 136 10.64 7.91 6.26
C LEU A 136 9.34 7.14 6.54
N VAL A 137 9.32 5.83 6.33
CA VAL A 137 8.15 4.98 6.59
C VAL A 137 7.79 4.99 8.08
N PHE A 138 8.79 4.98 8.97
CA PHE A 138 8.58 5.11 10.41
C PHE A 138 7.91 6.44 10.78
N CYS A 139 8.40 7.57 10.24
CA CYS A 139 7.80 8.88 10.47
C CYS A 139 6.35 8.95 9.95
N VAL A 140 6.10 8.45 8.73
CA VAL A 140 4.76 8.43 8.13
C VAL A 140 3.80 7.55 8.95
N GLY A 141 4.24 6.37 9.37
CA GLY A 141 3.44 5.47 10.21
C GLY A 141 3.13 6.07 11.58
N THR A 142 4.09 6.75 12.19
CA THR A 142 3.89 7.48 13.45
C THR A 142 2.87 8.59 13.25
N MET A 143 2.98 9.41 12.20
CA MET A 143 1.98 10.44 11.92
C MET A 143 0.59 9.83 11.73
N ALA A 144 0.45 8.79 10.90
CA ALA A 144 -0.84 8.14 10.66
C ALA A 144 -1.54 7.68 11.94
N TRP A 145 -0.79 7.12 12.90
CA TRP A 145 -1.33 6.65 14.17
C TRP A 145 -1.68 7.79 15.15
N TRP A 146 -0.85 8.82 15.24
CA TRP A 146 -0.96 9.88 16.26
C TRP A 146 -1.76 11.11 15.82
N ILE A 147 -2.09 11.26 14.53
CA ILE A 147 -2.93 12.36 14.01
C ILE A 147 -4.22 12.59 14.82
N PRO A 148 -5.08 11.58 15.11
CA PRO A 148 -6.33 11.82 15.83
C PRO A 148 -6.07 12.29 17.26
N THR A 149 -5.11 11.69 17.96
CA THR A 149 -4.74 12.08 19.33
C THR A 149 -4.24 13.52 19.39
N VAL A 150 -3.41 13.92 18.43
CA VAL A 150 -2.92 15.31 18.34
C VAL A 150 -4.06 16.28 18.03
N ALA A 151 -5.00 15.89 17.16
CA ALA A 151 -6.18 16.71 16.85
C ALA A 151 -7.08 16.91 18.08
N GLU A 152 -7.33 15.85 18.85
CA GLU A 152 -8.09 15.91 20.10
C GLU A 152 -7.42 16.84 21.14
N HIS A 153 -6.11 16.71 21.35
CA HIS A 153 -5.36 17.58 22.26
C HIS A 153 -5.32 19.03 21.77
N GLY A 154 -5.25 19.26 20.46
CA GLY A 154 -5.29 20.61 19.87
C GLY A 154 -6.62 21.32 20.10
N ILE A 155 -7.73 20.58 20.04
CA ILE A 155 -9.06 21.12 20.35
C ILE A 155 -9.22 21.33 21.85
N ALA A 156 -8.77 20.38 22.69
CA ALA A 156 -8.77 20.51 24.15
C ALA A 156 -8.07 21.81 24.60
N ALA A 157 -6.89 22.08 24.04
CA ALA A 157 -6.09 23.26 24.34
C ALA A 157 -6.77 24.56 23.89
N LYS A 158 -7.47 24.54 22.73
CA LYS A 158 -8.22 25.70 22.24
C LYS A 158 -9.42 26.03 23.13
N ASP A 159 -10.07 25.01 23.68
CA ASP A 159 -11.23 25.14 24.57
C ASP A 159 -10.81 25.37 26.04
N GLY A 160 -9.50 25.43 26.34
CA GLY A 160 -8.96 25.71 27.67
C GLY A 160 -9.12 24.53 28.65
N LEU A 161 -9.31 23.32 28.15
CA LEU A 161 -9.53 22.11 28.94
C LEU A 161 -8.19 21.49 29.37
N ASN A 162 -8.13 20.99 30.61
CA ASN A 162 -6.92 20.36 31.17
C ASN A 162 -6.76 18.87 30.79
N SER A 163 -7.82 18.23 30.26
CA SER A 163 -7.79 16.84 29.81
C SER A 163 -8.65 16.65 28.56
N THR A 164 -8.23 15.73 27.69
CA THR A 164 -9.00 15.28 26.51
C THR A 164 -10.30 14.56 26.88
N ASP A 165 -10.43 14.09 28.13
CA ASP A 165 -11.65 13.44 28.65
C ASP A 165 -12.81 14.43 28.87
N GLN A 166 -12.55 15.73 28.83
CA GLN A 166 -13.54 16.79 29.00
C GLN A 166 -14.10 17.30 27.67
N LEU A 167 -13.63 16.77 26.53
CA LEU A 167 -14.19 17.10 25.23
C LEU A 167 -15.60 16.51 25.09
N ASP A 168 -16.49 17.26 24.43
CA ASP A 168 -17.83 16.82 24.05
C ASP A 168 -17.78 15.48 23.28
N ASP A 169 -18.61 14.52 23.69
CA ASP A 169 -18.63 13.15 23.16
C ASP A 169 -18.80 13.11 21.63
N LYS A 170 -19.55 14.05 21.06
CA LYS A 170 -19.75 14.17 19.60
C LYS A 170 -18.50 14.60 18.84
N THR A 171 -17.57 15.28 19.50
CA THR A 171 -16.30 15.72 18.89
C THR A 171 -15.29 14.59 18.93
N ARG A 172 -15.23 13.83 20.02
CA ARG A 172 -14.43 12.61 20.17
C ARG A 172 -14.84 11.52 19.18
N ASP A 173 -16.15 11.28 19.04
CA ASP A 173 -16.67 10.32 18.06
C ASP A 173 -16.25 10.68 16.63
N ARG A 174 -16.20 11.97 16.28
CA ARG A 174 -15.78 12.42 14.93
C ARG A 174 -14.33 12.05 14.59
N PHE A 175 -13.44 11.98 15.57
CA PHE A 175 -12.05 11.58 15.35
C PHE A 175 -11.88 10.06 15.38
N GLN A 176 -12.72 9.35 16.14
CA GLN A 176 -12.73 7.89 16.19
C GLN A 176 -13.35 7.24 14.94
N ILE A 177 -14.36 7.87 14.30
CA ILE A 177 -15.02 7.37 13.08
C ILE A 177 -14.08 7.36 11.85
N ILE A 178 -12.92 8.02 11.94
CA ILE A 178 -11.92 8.03 10.85
C ILE A 178 -11.15 6.69 10.77
N TYR A 179 -11.35 5.77 11.72
CA TYR A 179 -10.79 4.41 11.71
C TYR A 179 -11.85 3.31 11.87
#